data_AF-A0A2V6GGW4-F1
#
_entry.id   AF-A0A2V6GGW4-F1
#
_cell.length_a   1.000
_cell.length_b   1.000
_cell.length_c   1.000
_cell.angle_alpha   90.00
_cell.angle_beta   90.00
_cell.angle_gamma   90.00
#
_symmetry.space_group_name_H-M   'P 1'
#
loop_
_entity.id
_entity.type
_entity.pdbx_description
1 polymer ?
#
loop_
_entity_poly.entity_id
_entity_poly.type
_entity_poly.pdbx_seq_one_letter_code
_entity_poly.pdbx_strand_id
1 'polypeptide(L)' 'CATPSFRHAEYFYDHVRIERMLFDGVVDPIDGTLKLDLAQPGLGLSLKRADAQKFAI' A
#
# COMPACT_ATOMS: atom_id res chain seq x y z
N CYS A 1 5.37 12.33 1.47
CA CYS A 1 6.35 12.79 0.46
C CYS A 1 7.43 13.61 1.15
N ALA A 2 8.60 13.03 1.41
CA ALA A 2 9.63 13.67 2.25
C ALA A 2 11.01 13.78 1.56
N THR A 3 11.13 13.25 0.35
CA THR A 3 12.41 13.18 -0.38
C THR A 3 12.34 14.13 -1.57
N PRO A 4 12.97 15.32 -1.52
CA PRO A 4 12.81 16.36 -2.54
C PRO A 4 13.24 15.93 -3.95
N SER A 5 14.22 15.03 -4.07
CA SER A 5 14.73 14.53 -5.35
C SER A 5 14.07 13.23 -5.82
N PHE A 6 12.96 12.83 -5.20
CA PHE A 6 12.22 11.63 -5.59
C PHE A 6 11.56 11.79 -6.96
N ARG A 7 11.72 10.80 -7.85
CA ARG A 7 11.19 10.83 -9.23
C ARG A 7 9.97 9.94 -9.41
N HIS A 8 10.06 8.68 -8.98
CA HIS A 8 8.96 7.71 -9.06
C HIS A 8 9.17 6.56 -8.07
N ALA A 9 8.07 5.98 -7.61
CA ALA A 9 8.06 4.70 -6.90
C ALA A 9 7.89 3.57 -7.91
N GLU A 10 8.42 2.39 -7.58
CA GLU A 10 8.09 1.18 -8.31
C GLU A 10 6.66 0.75 -7.97
N TYR A 11 5.84 0.49 -9.00
CA TYR A 11 4.53 -0.15 -8.85
C TYR A 11 4.66 -1.62 -9.26
N PHE A 12 5.29 -2.41 -8.38
CA PHE A 12 5.63 -3.80 -8.68
C PHE A 12 4.41 -4.70 -8.55
N TYR A 13 4.04 -5.38 -9.64
CA TYR A 13 2.78 -6.11 -9.76
C TYR A 13 2.53 -7.09 -8.62
N ASP A 14 3.53 -7.91 -8.28
CA ASP A 14 3.38 -8.94 -7.24
C ASP A 14 3.17 -8.34 -5.86
N HIS A 15 3.87 -7.23 -5.55
CA HIS A 15 3.70 -6.54 -4.27
C HIS A 15 2.32 -5.91 -4.19
N VAL A 16 1.88 -5.20 -5.22
CA VAL A 16 0.53 -4.60 -5.27
C VAL A 16 -0.54 -5.68 -5.09
N ARG A 17 -0.38 -6.85 -5.72
CA ARG A 17 -1.29 -7.97 -5.57
C ARG A 17 -1.32 -8.48 -4.13
N ILE A 18 -0.17 -8.70 -3.51
CA ILE A 18 -0.06 -9.18 -2.11
C ILE A 18 -0.60 -8.13 -1.13
N GLU A 19 -0.27 -6.86 -1.34
CA GLU A 19 -0.71 -5.75 -0.50
C GLU A 19 -2.25 -5.67 -0.47
N ARG A 20 -2.90 -5.74 -1.63
CA ARG A 20 -4.37 -5.77 -1.72
C ARG A 20 -4.99 -6.99 -1.04
N MET A 21 -4.31 -8.14 -1.08
CA MET A 21 -4.77 -9.37 -0.42
C MET A 21 -4.68 -9.27 1.10
N LEU A 22 -3.67 -8.61 1.65
CA LEU A 22 -3.36 -8.66 3.07
C LEU A 22 -3.67 -7.38 3.85
N PHE A 23 -3.85 -6.25 3.18
CA PHE A 23 -4.07 -4.96 3.83
C PHE A 23 -5.33 -4.25 3.34
N ASP A 24 -5.98 -3.54 4.26
CA ASP A 24 -6.90 -2.45 3.98
C ASP A 24 -6.12 -1.14 3.88
N GLY A 25 -6.62 -0.19 3.07
CA GLY A 25 -6.01 1.14 2.89
C GLY A 25 -4.96 1.22 1.78
N VAL A 26 -4.75 0.16 1.01
CA VAL A 26 -3.91 0.19 -0.19
C VAL A 26 -4.55 1.11 -1.22
N VAL A 27 -3.80 2.12 -1.66
CA VAL A 27 -4.28 3.11 -2.64
C VAL A 27 -3.86 2.72 -4.05
N ASP A 28 -4.79 2.91 -4.98
CA ASP A 28 -4.54 2.71 -6.39
C ASP A 28 -4.01 3.98 -7.04
N PRO A 29 -3.09 3.87 -8.01
CA PRO A 29 -2.62 5.02 -8.75
C PRO A 29 -3.75 5.57 -9.61
N ILE A 30 -3.94 6.88 -9.54
CA ILE A 30 -4.87 7.61 -10.42
C ILE A 30 -3.98 8.43 -11.37
N ASP A 31 -4.13 8.22 -12.68
CA ASP A 31 -3.30 8.83 -13.72
C ASP A 31 -1.78 8.67 -13.45
N GLY A 32 -1.39 7.48 -12.99
CA GLY A 32 0.01 7.14 -12.69
C GLY A 32 0.55 7.72 -11.37
N THR A 33 -0.30 8.37 -10.56
CA THR A 33 0.11 9.00 -9.30
C THR A 33 -0.56 8.32 -8.10
N LEU A 34 0.24 7.93 -7.10
CA LEU A 34 -0.25 7.48 -5.80
C LEU A 34 -0.43 8.68 -4.86
N LYS A 35 -1.62 8.82 -4.30
CA LYS A 35 -1.93 9.86 -3.31
C LYS A 35 -2.20 9.21 -1.95
N LEU A 36 -1.46 9.65 -0.94
CA LEU A 36 -1.65 9.21 0.44
C LEU A 36 -2.95 9.79 1.00
N ASP A 37 -3.69 8.99 1.75
CA ASP A 37 -4.78 9.49 2.59
C ASP A 37 -4.19 10.13 3.85
N LEU A 38 -4.34 11.45 3.97
CA LEU A 38 -3.80 12.22 5.09
C LEU A 38 -4.71 12.18 6.34
N ALA A 39 -5.91 11.62 6.24
CA ALA A 39 -6.80 11.45 7.39
C ALA A 39 -6.42 10.23 8.23
N GLN A 40 -5.72 9.26 7.65
CA GLN A 40 -5.29 8.05 8.35
C GLN A 40 -3.90 8.23 8.95
N PRO A 41 -3.68 7.84 10.22
CA PRO A 41 -2.37 7.94 10.84
C PRO A 41 -1.40 6.87 10.31
N GLY A 42 -0.11 7.13 10.45
CA GLY A 42 0.95 6.18 10.09
C GLY A 42 1.01 5.90 8.58
N LEU A 43 1.07 4.62 8.21
CA LEU A 43 1.10 4.21 6.80
C LEU A 43 -0.28 4.19 6.14
N GLY A 44 -1.36 4.41 6.90
CA GLY A 44 -2.73 4.27 6.40
C GLY A 44 -3.13 2.82 6.07
N LEU A 45 -2.34 1.83 6.50
CA LEU A 45 -2.58 0.41 6.22
C LEU A 45 -3.01 -0.35 7.48
N SER A 46 -3.97 -1.26 7.32
CA SER A 46 -4.42 -2.18 8.37
C SER A 46 -4.33 -3.63 7.91
N LEU A 47 -3.72 -4.51 8.72
CA LEU A 47 -3.57 -5.93 8.36
C LEU A 47 -4.91 -6.66 8.49
N LYS A 48 -5.34 -7.31 7.40
CA LYS A 48 -6.46 -8.24 7.35
C LYS A 48 -6.08 -9.55 8.03
N ARG A 49 -6.16 -9.58 9.36
CA ARG A 49 -5.67 -10.72 10.18
C ARG A 49 -6.26 -12.07 9.75
N ALA A 50 -7.56 -12.11 9.44
CA ALA A 50 -8.23 -13.33 9.01
C ALA A 50 -7.68 -13.86 7.66
N ASP A 51 -7.36 -12.96 6.73
CA ASP A 51 -6.81 -13.33 5.43
C ASP A 51 -5.34 -13.74 5.53
N ALA A 52 -4.57 -13.00 6.34
CA ALA A 52 -3.15 -13.26 6.59
C ALA A 52 -2.91 -14.59 7.32
N GLN A 53 -3.85 -15.05 8.13
CA GLN A 53 -3.73 -16.29 8.91
C GLN A 53 -3.39 -17.52 8.04
N LYS A 54 -3.85 -17.55 6.78
CA LYS A 54 -3.59 -18.65 5.84
C LYS A 54 -2.12 -18.79 5.45
N PHE A 55 -1.31 -17.78 5.72
CA PHE A 55 0.10 -17.70 5.36
C PHE A 55 1.02 -17.70 6.60
N ALA A 56 0.47 -17.90 7.80
CA ALA A 56 1.25 -17.98 9.03
C ALA A 56 2.12 -19.25 9.06
N ILE A 57 3.34 -19.13 9.63
CA ILE A 57 4.30 -20.22 9.84
C ILE A 57 4.26 -20.64 11.31
#